data_AF-A0A5B7BG47-F1
#
_entry.id   AF-A0A5B7BG47-F1
#
_cell.length_a   1.000
_cell.length_b   1.000
_cell.length_c   1.000
_cell.angle_alpha   90.00
_cell.angle_beta   90.00
_cell.angle_gamma   90.00
#
_symmetry.space_group_name_H-M   'P 1'
#
loop_
_entity.id
_entity.type
_entity.pdbx_description
1 polymer ?
#
loop_
_entity_poly.entity_id
_entity_poly.type
_entity_poly.pdbx_seq_one_letter_code
_entity_poly.pdbx_strand_id
1 'polypeptide(L)'
;MSRLFINVNHSIKTWKWCMSLAQRCTNMRQLKAIQAIFITHGLHHNNYAISKLLAFCALSEFGSLSYASHLFTQIHAPNSFIYNTLIRAYSRSSQPQLALHYFHLMLSNDSLCPDHHTFPFVLMACGNASRVFAV
;
A
#
# COMPACT_ATOMS: atom_id res chain seq x y z
N MET A 1 4.89 28.79 -21.97
CA MET A 1 3.76 28.15 -21.27
C MET A 1 3.29 26.82 -21.88
N SER A 2 3.82 26.35 -23.02
CA SER A 2 3.35 25.15 -23.74
C SER A 2 4.02 23.81 -23.38
N ARG A 3 5.22 23.80 -22.78
CA ARG A 3 5.94 22.56 -22.42
C ARG A 3 5.40 21.85 -21.16
N LEU A 4 4.71 22.56 -20.27
CA LEU A 4 4.14 21.99 -19.04
C LEU A 4 2.88 21.15 -19.31
N PHE A 5 2.05 21.56 -20.26
CA PHE A 5 0.79 20.85 -20.58
C PHE A 5 1.01 19.52 -21.32
N ILE A 6 2.02 19.42 -22.19
CA ILE A 6 2.35 18.17 -22.90
C ILE A 6 2.85 17.10 -21.92
N ASN A 7 3.64 17.50 -20.92
CA ASN A 7 4.19 16.61 -19.90
C ASN A 7 3.08 16.03 -18.99
N VAL A 8 2.16 16.89 -18.55
CA VAL A 8 1.00 16.47 -17.74
C VAL A 8 0.10 15.49 -18.51
N ASN A 9 -0.15 15.72 -19.79
CA ASN A 9 -1.02 14.86 -20.59
C ASN A 9 -0.40 13.49 -20.91
N HIS A 10 0.93 13.45 -21.10
CA HIS A 10 1.67 12.19 -21.21
C HIS A 10 1.60 11.42 -19.88
N SER A 11 1.93 12.07 -18.75
CA SER A 11 1.86 11.45 -17.43
C SER A 11 0.47 10.94 -17.05
N ILE A 12 -0.62 11.61 -17.47
CA ILE A 12 -2.01 11.14 -17.25
C ILE A 12 -2.33 9.90 -18.10
N LYS A 13 -1.86 9.83 -19.35
CA LYS A 13 -2.04 8.64 -20.20
C LYS A 13 -1.22 7.46 -19.68
N THR A 14 0.05 7.69 -19.34
CA THR A 14 0.92 6.69 -18.73
C THR A 14 0.37 6.20 -17.41
N TRP A 15 -0.21 7.10 -16.61
CA TRP A 15 -0.94 6.79 -15.37
C TRP A 15 -2.13 5.85 -15.60
N LYS A 16 -3.04 6.20 -16.51
CA LYS A 16 -4.24 5.38 -16.77
C LYS A 16 -3.86 3.99 -17.28
N TRP A 17 -2.83 3.92 -18.12
CA TRP A 17 -2.30 2.67 -18.64
C TRP A 17 -1.60 1.82 -17.57
N CYS A 18 -0.80 2.44 -16.72
CA CYS A 18 -0.19 1.82 -15.55
C CYS A 18 -1.22 1.24 -14.58
N MET A 19 -2.31 1.98 -14.34
CA MET A 19 -3.41 1.54 -13.48
C MET A 19 -4.19 0.37 -14.07
N SER A 20 -4.44 0.37 -15.39
CA SER A 20 -5.10 -0.77 -16.05
C SER A 20 -4.20 -2.01 -16.10
N LEU A 21 -2.88 -1.82 -16.21
CA LEU A 21 -1.90 -2.89 -16.07
C LEU A 21 -1.85 -3.46 -14.65
N ALA A 22 -1.87 -2.61 -13.62
CA ALA A 22 -1.89 -3.04 -12.23
C ALA A 22 -3.13 -3.88 -11.89
N GLN A 23 -4.28 -3.58 -12.51
CA GLN A 23 -5.51 -4.40 -12.39
C GLN A 23 -5.40 -5.79 -13.03
N ARG A 24 -4.49 -5.96 -14.00
CA ARG A 24 -4.28 -7.22 -14.73
C ARG A 24 -3.03 -7.97 -14.25
N CYS A 25 -2.35 -7.47 -13.22
CA CYS A 25 -1.19 -8.13 -12.66
C CYS A 25 -1.59 -9.47 -12.06
N THR A 26 -0.94 -10.54 -12.51
CA THR A 26 -1.12 -11.89 -11.97
C THR A 26 0.10 -12.40 -11.23
N ASN A 27 1.17 -11.60 -11.15
CA ASN A 27 2.39 -11.97 -10.43
C ASN A 27 3.26 -10.76 -10.06
N MET A 28 4.14 -10.96 -9.09
CA MET A 28 5.09 -9.95 -8.60
C MET A 28 6.12 -9.49 -9.64
N ARG A 29 6.40 -10.27 -10.69
CA ARG A 29 7.35 -9.87 -11.75
C ARG A 29 6.78 -8.73 -12.58
N GLN A 30 5.52 -8.85 -12.99
CA GLN A 30 4.81 -7.77 -13.69
C GLN A 30 4.69 -6.53 -12.81
N LEU A 31 4.38 -6.70 -11.52
CA LEU A 31 4.29 -5.57 -10.61
C LEU A 31 5.62 -4.83 -10.45
N LYS A 32 6.75 -5.54 -10.29
CA LYS A 32 8.08 -4.93 -10.22
C LYS A 32 8.43 -4.14 -11.49
N ALA A 33 8.05 -4.66 -12.66
CA ALA A 33 8.22 -3.93 -13.93
C ALA A 33 7.38 -2.64 -13.95
N ILE A 34 6.13 -2.69 -13.49
CA ILE A 34 5.27 -1.51 -13.36
C ILE A 34 5.86 -0.51 -12.36
N GLN A 35 6.35 -0.96 -11.22
CA GLN A 35 7.00 -0.09 -10.25
C GLN A 35 8.24 0.61 -10.83
N ALA A 36 9.06 -0.08 -11.64
CA ALA A 36 10.17 0.55 -12.34
C ALA A 36 9.71 1.67 -13.28
N ILE A 37 8.56 1.50 -13.96
CA ILE A 37 7.94 2.55 -14.78
C ILE A 37 7.50 3.73 -13.91
N PHE A 38 6.92 3.48 -12.73
CA PHE A 38 6.52 4.55 -11.80
C PHE A 38 7.72 5.33 -11.26
N ILE A 39 8.84 4.65 -11.01
CA ILE A 39 10.07 5.28 -10.54
C ILE A 39 10.65 6.17 -11.64
N THR A 40 10.84 5.63 -12.83
CA THR A 40 11.41 6.35 -13.98
C THR A 40 10.60 7.57 -14.42
N HIS A 41 9.28 7.55 -14.22
CA HIS A 41 8.38 8.66 -14.56
C HIS A 41 8.04 9.55 -13.35
N GLY A 42 8.65 9.34 -12.18
CA GLY A 42 8.41 10.15 -10.98
C GLY A 42 7.05 9.92 -10.29
N LEU A 43 6.23 8.99 -10.78
CA LEU A 43 4.88 8.70 -10.27
C LEU A 43 4.87 8.08 -8.86
N HIS A 44 6.01 7.57 -8.38
CA HIS A 44 6.16 7.04 -7.03
C HIS A 44 5.93 8.07 -5.91
N HIS A 45 6.12 9.37 -6.20
CA HIS A 45 5.78 10.46 -5.27
C HIS A 45 4.27 10.70 -5.15
N ASN A 46 3.49 10.19 -6.09
CA ASN A 46 2.05 10.32 -6.02
C ASN A 46 1.49 9.24 -5.07
N ASN A 47 1.06 9.69 -3.89
CA ASN A 47 0.49 8.84 -2.86
C ASN A 47 -0.63 7.94 -3.38
N TYR A 48 -1.46 8.41 -4.32
CA TYR A 48 -2.52 7.59 -4.90
C TYR A 48 -1.96 6.43 -5.74
N ALA A 49 -0.87 6.65 -6.50
CA ALA A 49 -0.21 5.63 -7.32
C ALA A 49 0.35 4.51 -6.46
N ILE A 50 1.19 4.91 -5.51
CA ILE A 50 1.91 3.97 -4.66
C ILE A 50 0.96 3.24 -3.72
N SER A 51 -0.12 3.90 -3.27
CA SER A 51 -1.21 3.25 -2.51
C SER A 51 -1.84 2.09 -3.29
N LYS A 52 -2.02 2.22 -4.61
CA LYS A 52 -2.63 1.18 -5.44
C LYS A 52 -1.67 0.01 -5.69
N LEU A 53 -0.40 0.30 -5.93
CA LEU A 53 0.65 -0.73 -6.00
C LEU A 53 0.77 -1.48 -4.66
N LEU A 54 0.78 -0.75 -3.55
CA LEU A 54 0.82 -1.33 -2.20
C LEU A 54 -0.40 -2.19 -1.92
N ALA A 55 -1.60 -1.73 -2.29
CA ALA A 55 -2.82 -2.50 -2.13
C ALA A 55 -2.80 -3.81 -2.91
N PHE A 56 -2.26 -3.83 -4.13
CA PHE A 56 -2.04 -5.08 -4.85
C PHE A 56 -1.09 -6.00 -4.07
N CYS A 57 0.06 -5.49 -3.63
CA CYS A 57 1.05 -6.29 -2.91
C CYS A 57 0.49 -6.86 -1.61
N ALA A 58 -0.34 -6.11 -0.89
CA ALA A 58 -0.85 -6.47 0.43
C ALA A 58 -2.11 -7.35 0.39
N LEU A 59 -2.99 -7.17 -0.61
CA LEU A 59 -4.34 -7.77 -0.62
C LEU A 59 -4.58 -8.78 -1.75
N SER A 60 -3.74 -8.81 -2.79
CA SER A 60 -3.88 -9.76 -3.90
C SER A 60 -3.41 -11.16 -3.49
N GLU A 61 -4.04 -12.20 -4.03
CA GLU A 61 -3.58 -13.59 -3.90
C GLU A 61 -2.17 -13.79 -4.48
N PHE A 62 -1.84 -13.03 -5.54
CA PHE A 62 -0.52 -13.02 -6.16
C PHE A 62 0.44 -11.98 -5.56
N GLY A 63 0.02 -11.37 -4.46
CA GLY A 63 0.76 -10.32 -3.75
C GLY A 63 1.89 -10.87 -2.88
N SER A 64 2.55 -9.96 -2.20
CA SER A 64 3.58 -10.25 -1.22
C SER A 64 3.52 -9.20 -0.11
N LEU A 65 3.06 -9.60 1.07
CA LEU A 65 2.98 -8.71 2.24
C LEU A 65 4.36 -8.18 2.64
N SER A 66 5.41 -9.01 2.55
CA SER A 66 6.79 -8.55 2.81
C SER A 66 7.21 -7.47 1.83
N TYR A 67 6.84 -7.59 0.55
CA TYR A 67 7.09 -6.55 -0.44
C TYR A 67 6.25 -5.30 -0.20
N ALA A 68 4.99 -5.43 0.23
CA ALA A 68 4.16 -4.29 0.61
C ALA A 68 4.80 -3.47 1.75
N SER A 69 5.36 -4.16 2.74
CA SER A 69 6.09 -3.54 3.85
C SER A 69 7.38 -2.87 3.39
N HIS A 70 8.11 -3.47 2.45
CA HIS A 70 9.26 -2.82 1.83
C HIS A 70 8.85 -1.55 1.07
N LEU A 71 7.78 -1.61 0.28
CA LEU A 71 7.26 -0.47 -0.47
C LEU A 71 6.81 0.65 0.49
N PHE A 72 6.20 0.31 1.63
CA PHE A 72 5.83 1.28 2.67
C PHE A 72 7.02 2.12 3.13
N THR A 73 8.20 1.51 3.34
CA THR A 73 9.40 2.25 3.77
C THR A 73 9.90 3.28 2.75
N GLN A 74 9.46 3.18 1.50
CA GLN A 74 9.82 4.10 0.42
C GLN A 74 8.82 5.26 0.25
N ILE A 75 7.70 5.25 0.99
CA ILE A 75 6.65 6.27 0.85
C ILE A 75 6.96 7.47 1.75
N HIS A 76 7.15 8.64 1.14
CA HIS A 76 7.26 9.90 1.86
C HIS A 76 5.85 10.40 2.20
N ALA A 77 5.48 10.36 3.48
CA ALA A 77 4.15 10.69 4.01
C ALA A 77 3.00 9.74 3.59
N PRO A 78 2.97 8.49 4.11
CA PRO A 78 1.85 7.57 3.89
C PRO A 78 0.54 8.13 4.45
N ASN A 79 -0.57 7.94 3.73
CA ASN A 79 -1.91 8.36 4.13
C ASN A 79 -2.66 7.25 4.89
N SER A 80 -3.85 7.57 5.43
CA SER A 80 -4.69 6.60 6.15
C SER A 80 -5.03 5.36 5.33
N PHE A 81 -5.19 5.49 4.01
CA PHE A 81 -5.49 4.35 3.13
C PHE A 81 -4.34 3.33 3.12
N ILE A 82 -3.08 3.77 3.06
CA ILE A 82 -1.90 2.89 3.10
C ILE A 82 -1.84 2.15 4.44
N TYR A 83 -1.99 2.87 5.56
CA TYR A 83 -2.02 2.26 6.89
C TYR A 83 -3.16 1.25 7.02
N ASN A 84 -4.38 1.63 6.68
CA ASN A 84 -5.55 0.76 6.74
C ASN A 84 -5.38 -0.49 5.88
N THR A 85 -4.70 -0.37 4.74
CA THR A 85 -4.38 -1.51 3.86
C THR A 85 -3.43 -2.49 4.53
N LEU A 86 -2.35 -2.03 5.15
CA LEU A 86 -1.38 -2.89 5.83
C LEU A 86 -1.97 -3.52 7.10
N ILE A 87 -2.68 -2.72 7.91
CA ILE A 87 -3.38 -3.21 9.10
C ILE A 87 -4.37 -4.31 8.70
N ARG A 88 -5.16 -4.09 7.65
CA ARG A 88 -6.09 -5.09 7.12
C ARG A 88 -5.39 -6.37 6.65
N ALA A 89 -4.31 -6.25 5.88
CA ALA A 89 -3.57 -7.38 5.35
C ALA A 89 -2.94 -8.22 6.46
N TYR A 90 -2.23 -7.57 7.39
CA TYR A 90 -1.56 -8.26 8.48
C TYR A 90 -2.51 -8.85 9.50
N SER A 91 -3.68 -8.23 9.75
CA SER A 91 -4.69 -8.77 10.68
C SER A 91 -5.18 -10.17 10.31
N ARG A 92 -5.14 -10.51 9.02
CA ARG A 92 -5.54 -11.82 8.45
C ARG A 92 -4.36 -12.75 8.17
N SER A 93 -3.14 -12.29 8.39
CA SER A 93 -1.93 -13.06 8.10
C SER A 93 -1.51 -13.95 9.28
N SER A 94 -0.46 -14.73 9.09
CA SER A 94 0.24 -15.41 10.18
C SER A 94 0.98 -14.47 11.15
N GLN A 95 1.07 -13.17 10.84
CA GLN A 95 1.78 -12.16 11.62
C GLN A 95 0.86 -11.00 12.02
N PRO A 96 -0.21 -11.24 12.80
CA PRO A 96 -1.16 -10.21 13.22
C PRO A 96 -0.53 -9.09 14.06
N GLN A 97 0.60 -9.35 14.73
CA GLN A 97 1.36 -8.35 15.48
C GLN A 97 1.82 -7.18 14.61
N LEU A 98 2.12 -7.43 13.33
CA LEU A 98 2.54 -6.38 12.41
C LEU A 98 1.37 -5.43 12.08
N ALA A 99 0.11 -5.89 12.15
CA ALA A 99 -1.02 -4.98 12.02
C ALA A 99 -1.08 -3.98 13.18
N LEU A 100 -0.81 -4.45 14.42
CA LEU A 100 -0.73 -3.59 15.59
C LEU A 100 0.46 -2.64 15.51
N HIS A 101 1.61 -3.11 15.00
CA HIS A 101 2.75 -2.26 14.73
C HIS A 101 2.41 -1.11 13.77
N TYR A 102 1.75 -1.39 12.64
CA TYR A 102 1.31 -0.34 11.71
C TYR A 102 0.27 0.60 12.32
N PHE A 103 -0.61 0.10 13.17
CA PHE A 103 -1.54 0.95 13.92
C PHE A 103 -0.80 1.90 14.88
N HIS A 104 0.21 1.42 15.60
CA HIS A 104 1.06 2.28 16.44
C HIS A 104 1.84 3.31 15.63
N LEU A 105 2.39 2.93 14.47
CA LEU A 105 3.04 3.88 13.57
C LEU A 105 2.06 4.95 13.06
N MET A 106 0.81 4.58 12.75
CA MET A 106 -0.24 5.52 12.37
C MET A 106 -0.54 6.51 13.50
N LEU A 107 -0.65 6.05 14.75
CA LEU A 107 -0.89 6.89 15.92
C LEU A 107 0.28 7.83 16.24
N SER A 108 1.49 7.47 15.81
CA SER A 108 2.70 8.29 16.00
C SER A 108 2.81 9.41 14.96
N ASN A 109 1.89 9.48 14.00
CA ASN A 109 1.85 10.51 12.98
C ASN A 109 0.74 11.52 13.29
N ASP A 110 1.11 12.71 13.75
CA ASP A 110 0.20 13.78 14.17
C ASP A 110 -0.80 14.23 13.09
N SER A 111 -0.53 13.93 11.82
CA SER A 111 -1.41 14.29 10.69
C SER A 111 -2.51 13.27 10.40
N LEU A 112 -2.52 12.13 11.11
CA LEU A 112 -3.44 11.02 10.84
C LEU A 112 -4.23 10.62 12.08
N CYS A 113 -5.52 10.37 11.89
CA CYS A 113 -6.39 9.78 12.89
C CYS A 113 -6.93 8.44 12.37
N PRO A 114 -6.90 7.37 13.18
CA PRO A 114 -7.62 6.14 12.89
C PRO A 114 -9.10 6.41 12.64
N ASP A 115 -9.67 5.69 11.69
CA ASP A 115 -11.07 5.85 11.31
C ASP A 115 -11.85 4.54 11.49
N HIS A 116 -13.14 4.57 11.13
CA HIS A 116 -14.02 3.40 11.17
C HIS A 116 -13.55 2.23 10.29
N HIS A 117 -12.63 2.45 9.33
CA HIS A 117 -12.01 1.37 8.56
C HIS A 117 -10.77 0.79 9.26
N THR A 118 -10.18 1.49 10.23
CA THR A 118 -9.02 1.01 11.01
C THR A 118 -9.44 0.00 12.08
N PHE A 119 -10.39 0.38 12.94
CA PHE A 119 -10.70 -0.35 14.18
C PHE A 119 -11.13 -1.81 13.99
N PRO A 120 -11.96 -2.20 12.99
CA PRO A 120 -12.34 -3.60 12.82
C PRO A 120 -11.13 -4.53 12.62
N PHE A 121 -10.10 -4.05 11.93
CA PHE A 121 -8.89 -4.85 11.66
C PHE A 121 -7.91 -4.84 12.83
N VAL A 122 -7.86 -3.76 13.60
CA VAL A 122 -7.08 -3.72 14.85
C VAL A 122 -7.65 -4.71 15.87
N LEU A 123 -8.97 -4.69 16.08
CA LEU A 123 -9.64 -5.64 17.00
C LEU A 123 -9.44 -7.09 16.57
N MET A 124 -9.55 -7.38 15.26
CA MET A 124 -9.23 -8.70 14.70
C MET A 124 -7.77 -9.09 14.96
N ALA A 125 -6.83 -8.17 14.74
CA ALA A 125 -5.43 -8.41 15.00
C ALA A 125 -5.15 -8.72 16.47
N CYS A 126 -5.76 -8.00 17.43
CA CYS A 126 -5.65 -8.32 18.86
C CYS A 126 -6.12 -9.75 19.19
N GLY A 127 -7.26 -10.16 18.64
CA GLY A 127 -7.78 -11.51 18.81
C GLY A 127 -6.85 -12.58 18.22
N ASN A 128 -6.37 -12.36 17.01
CA ASN A 128 -5.47 -13.30 16.32
C ASN A 128 -4.08 -13.36 16.97
N ALA A 129 -3.53 -12.23 17.39
CA ALA A 129 -2.28 -12.11 18.12
C ALA A 129 -2.29 -12.93 19.42
N SER A 130 -3.40 -12.88 20.15
CA SER A 130 -3.55 -13.62 21.41
C SER A 130 -3.59 -15.15 21.19
N ARG A 131 -4.16 -15.60 20.06
CA ARG A 131 -4.25 -17.03 19.71
C ARG A 131 -2.90 -17.60 19.26
N VAL A 132 -2.05 -16.81 18.64
CA VAL A 132 -0.70 -17.24 18.21
C VAL A 132 0.19 -17.60 19.41
N PHE A 133 -0.07 -17.03 20.60
CA PHE A 133 0.65 -17.38 21.83
C PHE A 133 0.00 -18.50 22.67
N ALA A 134 -1.15 -19.02 22.23
CA ALA A 134 -1.93 -20.03 22.96
C ALA A 134 -1.72 -21.47 22.44
N VAL A 135 -0.70 -21.69 21.60
CA VAL A 135 -0.29 -22.98 21.04
C VAL A 135 1.18 -23.22 21.38
#